data_AF-A0A1B8WL60-F1
#
_entry.id   AF-A0A1B8WL60-F1
#
_cell.length_a   1.000
_cell.length_b   1.000
_cell.length_c   1.000
_cell.angle_alpha   90.00
_cell.angle_beta   90.00
_cell.angle_gamma   90.00
#
_symmetry.space_group_name_H-M   'P 1'
#
loop_
_entity.id
_entity.type
_entity.pdbx_description
1 polymer ?
#
loop_
_entity_poly.entity_id
_entity_poly.type
_entity_poly.pdbx_seq_one_letter_code
_entity_poly.pdbx_strand_id
1 'polypeptide(L)'
;MPADEAYVLSQADVRNIRNYVQHKYAAMPQDKRAEIVADAVKRIIHKQLPNFESSIKRSITETLIRTAVLERQRPVRADDIFQACLLLDRSDAQIYEPFHAWVETQLNVSCKKPVMQRLMDELSSKRERSDILAIDAENGLLAQLRALLLSAGVMVRAESSTLSAAEVIALPVTKWKMPLSRYSKVRAYIYSALCMLLIGTSLLYGWSLGKPSEQKLQPPVVVKPVQKLAVPEDGLPIELRYDEFDRARLVEFLESNSSILAEKPYFDAIIKAAQSFDIHPALLFAITGQEQGFVPKTNKLHKQIANNPFNVFHSWKEFNTNIGQSSEIAARTVFNLSKGRPADVDPFTWINRKYAEDPNWSDGVRTIFGKIMAYLDEP
;
A
#
# COMPACT_ATOMS: atom_id res chain seq x y z
N MET A 1 14.81 10.93 18.62
CA MET A 1 14.49 9.68 17.88
C MET A 1 15.54 9.54 16.81
N PRO A 2 16.32 8.45 16.77
CA PRO A 2 17.36 8.28 15.76
C PRO A 2 16.69 8.07 14.39
N ALA A 3 17.37 8.54 13.34
CA ALA A 3 16.88 8.58 11.97
C ALA A 3 16.37 7.21 11.48
N ASP A 4 15.26 7.24 10.73
CA ASP A 4 14.64 6.08 10.08
C ASP A 4 15.69 5.22 9.35
N GLU A 5 16.02 4.07 9.94
CA GLU A 5 16.80 3.03 9.27
C GLU A 5 15.92 2.40 8.20
N ALA A 6 16.26 2.58 6.92
CA ALA A 6 15.55 1.97 5.81
C ALA A 6 15.75 0.44 5.83
N TYR A 7 14.84 -0.27 6.50
CA TYR A 7 14.81 -1.73 6.49
C TYR A 7 14.35 -2.22 5.11
N VAL A 8 15.12 -3.13 4.52
CA VAL A 8 14.75 -3.79 3.25
C VAL A 8 13.73 -4.89 3.51
N LEU A 9 13.85 -5.56 4.65
CA LEU A 9 12.90 -6.55 5.15
C LEU A 9 12.92 -6.53 6.68
N SER A 10 11.85 -6.04 7.30
CA SER A 10 11.73 -6.02 8.76
C SER A 10 11.31 -7.38 9.34
N GLN A 11 11.53 -7.59 10.65
CA GLN A 11 10.99 -8.78 11.34
C GLN A 11 9.45 -8.81 11.31
N ALA A 12 8.81 -7.65 11.33
CA ALA A 12 7.36 -7.53 11.20
C ALA A 12 6.90 -8.01 9.82
N ASP A 13 7.63 -7.67 8.75
CA ASP A 13 7.31 -8.12 7.38
C ASP A 13 7.43 -9.64 7.25
N VAL A 14 8.51 -10.23 7.77
CA VAL A 14 8.68 -11.70 7.77
C VAL A 14 7.55 -12.38 8.55
N ARG A 15 7.16 -11.82 9.70
CA ARG A 15 6.04 -12.33 10.50
C ARG A 15 4.71 -12.20 9.76
N ASN A 16 4.46 -11.08 9.09
CA ASN A 16 3.24 -10.82 8.31
C ASN A 16 3.15 -11.78 7.11
N ILE A 17 4.25 -11.98 6.38
CA ILE A 17 4.34 -12.95 5.29
C ILE A 17 4.05 -14.36 5.81
N ARG A 18 4.63 -14.75 6.95
CA ARG A 18 4.39 -16.06 7.56
C ARG A 18 2.92 -16.23 7.96
N ASN A 19 2.34 -15.27 8.65
CA ASN A 19 0.94 -15.31 9.07
C ASN A 19 -0.01 -15.36 7.86
N TYR A 20 0.28 -14.57 6.82
CA TYR A 20 -0.47 -14.59 5.57
C TYR A 20 -0.42 -15.97 4.90
N VAL A 21 0.77 -16.56 4.78
CA VAL A 21 0.91 -17.90 4.18
C VAL A 21 0.24 -18.97 5.03
N GLN A 22 0.34 -18.89 6.36
CA GLN A 22 -0.33 -19.82 7.27
C GLN A 22 -1.85 -19.76 7.12
N HIS A 23 -2.43 -18.56 7.06
CA HIS A 23 -3.87 -18.39 6.95
C HIS A 23 -4.39 -18.73 5.53
N LYS A 24 -3.69 -18.28 4.48
CA LYS A 24 -4.10 -18.49 3.08
C LYS A 24 -3.91 -19.94 2.62
N TYR A 25 -2.87 -20.62 3.11
CA TYR A 25 -2.52 -21.99 2.72
C TYR A 25 -2.64 -22.96 3.90
N ALA A 26 -3.64 -22.77 4.76
CA ALA A 26 -3.86 -23.58 5.97
C ALA A 26 -3.98 -25.09 5.67
N ALA A 27 -4.53 -25.44 4.50
CA ALA A 27 -4.68 -26.82 4.03
C ALA A 27 -3.39 -27.48 3.50
N MET A 28 -2.30 -26.71 3.28
CA MET A 28 -1.02 -27.26 2.80
C MET A 28 -0.15 -27.79 3.95
N PRO A 29 0.74 -28.77 3.70
CA PRO A 29 1.76 -29.19 4.66
C PRO A 29 2.66 -28.03 5.09
N GLN A 30 3.15 -28.09 6.32
CA GLN A 30 4.00 -27.04 6.91
C GLN A 30 5.26 -26.78 6.08
N ASP A 31 5.87 -27.83 5.51
CA ASP A 31 7.08 -27.72 4.70
C ASP A 31 6.83 -26.92 3.41
N LYS A 32 5.70 -27.17 2.75
CA LYS A 32 5.30 -26.42 1.54
C LYS A 32 4.96 -24.96 1.84
N ARG A 33 4.37 -24.68 3.01
CA ARG A 33 4.20 -23.29 3.46
C ARG A 33 5.53 -22.60 3.73
N ALA A 34 6.48 -23.29 4.34
CA ALA A 34 7.81 -22.74 4.59
C ALA A 34 8.55 -22.42 3.28
N GLU A 35 8.45 -23.29 2.26
CA GLU A 35 8.96 -23.01 0.91
C GLU A 35 8.37 -21.72 0.32
N ILE A 36 7.05 -21.52 0.44
CA ILE A 36 6.36 -20.32 -0.07
C ILE A 36 6.83 -19.05 0.66
N VAL A 37 6.99 -19.11 1.99
CA VAL A 37 7.52 -17.98 2.77
C VAL A 37 8.95 -17.66 2.35
N ALA A 38 9.79 -18.69 2.17
CA ALA A 38 11.17 -18.52 1.74
C ALA A 38 11.26 -17.90 0.34
N ASP A 39 10.43 -18.34 -0.61
CA ASP A 39 10.37 -17.77 -1.96
C ASP A 39 9.89 -16.30 -1.95
N ALA A 40 8.89 -15.98 -1.11
CA ALA A 40 8.42 -14.60 -0.96
C ALA A 40 9.53 -13.68 -0.41
N VAL A 41 10.21 -14.11 0.65
CA VAL A 41 11.36 -13.38 1.23
C VAL A 41 12.48 -13.22 0.19
N LYS A 42 12.80 -14.29 -0.56
CA LYS A 42 13.81 -14.27 -1.62
C LYS A 42 13.48 -13.23 -2.68
N ARG A 43 12.22 -13.17 -3.12
CA ARG A 43 11.76 -12.18 -4.13
C ARG A 43 11.84 -10.74 -3.64
N ILE A 44 11.50 -10.49 -2.37
CA ILE A 44 11.58 -9.14 -1.78
C ILE A 44 13.02 -8.67 -1.75
N ILE A 45 13.94 -9.49 -1.22
CA ILE A 45 15.37 -9.17 -1.20
C ILE A 45 15.88 -8.96 -2.63
N HIS A 46 15.58 -9.88 -3.55
CA HIS A 46 16.02 -9.82 -4.94
C HIS A 46 15.58 -8.54 -5.67
N LYS A 47 14.38 -8.01 -5.36
CA LYS A 47 13.88 -6.76 -5.96
C LYS A 47 14.65 -5.52 -5.47
N GLN A 48 15.25 -5.60 -4.29
CA GLN A 48 15.93 -4.49 -3.61
C GLN A 48 17.45 -4.48 -3.87
N LEU A 49 17.98 -5.53 -4.51
CA LEU A 49 19.37 -5.60 -4.93
C LEU A 49 19.68 -4.64 -6.10
N PRO A 50 20.94 -4.21 -6.25
CA PRO A 50 21.41 -3.51 -7.44
C PRO A 50 21.08 -4.29 -8.71
N ASN A 51 21.00 -3.61 -9.86
CA ASN A 51 20.59 -4.23 -11.12
C ASN A 51 21.69 -5.11 -11.76
N PHE A 52 22.22 -6.07 -11.00
CA PHE A 52 23.15 -7.10 -11.48
C PHE A 52 22.45 -8.14 -12.36
N GLU A 53 23.28 -8.95 -13.03
CA GLU A 53 22.86 -10.19 -13.67
C GLU A 53 22.16 -11.13 -12.68
N SER A 54 21.22 -11.94 -13.18
CA SER A 54 20.39 -12.85 -12.38
C SER A 54 21.23 -13.85 -11.56
N SER A 55 22.37 -14.28 -12.08
CA SER A 55 23.33 -15.18 -11.41
C SER A 55 23.88 -14.56 -10.12
N ILE A 56 24.34 -13.31 -10.21
CA ILE A 56 24.92 -12.52 -9.12
C ILE A 56 23.84 -12.19 -8.08
N LYS A 57 22.67 -11.71 -8.53
CA LYS A 57 21.55 -11.43 -7.62
C LYS A 57 21.15 -12.66 -6.80
N ARG A 58 21.13 -13.83 -7.42
CA ARG A 58 20.84 -15.09 -6.73
C ARG A 58 21.88 -15.41 -5.64
N SER A 59 23.17 -15.30 -5.96
CA SER A 59 24.27 -15.55 -5.02
C SER A 59 24.23 -14.62 -3.81
N ILE A 60 24.01 -13.32 -4.05
CA ILE A 60 23.88 -12.33 -2.97
C ILE A 60 22.65 -12.63 -2.10
N THR A 61 21.51 -12.93 -2.73
CA THR A 61 20.27 -13.23 -1.99
C THR A 61 20.44 -14.46 -1.09
N GLU A 62 21.09 -15.52 -1.59
CA GLU A 62 21.38 -16.73 -0.80
C GLU A 62 22.34 -16.43 0.37
N THR A 63 23.33 -15.56 0.16
CA THR A 63 24.25 -15.11 1.21
C THR A 63 23.55 -14.28 2.29
N LEU A 64 22.66 -13.35 1.90
CA LEU A 64 21.89 -12.54 2.83
C LEU A 64 20.89 -13.37 3.64
N ILE A 65 20.22 -14.34 3.00
CA ILE A 65 19.32 -15.27 3.72
C ILE A 65 20.11 -16.09 4.74
N ARG A 66 21.26 -16.66 4.35
CA ARG A 66 22.10 -17.45 5.26
C ARG A 66 22.60 -16.63 6.45
N THR A 67 23.20 -15.47 6.19
CA THR A 67 23.88 -14.68 7.23
C THR A 67 22.93 -13.81 8.07
N ALA A 68 21.98 -13.11 7.46
CA ALA A 68 21.11 -12.19 8.18
C ALA A 68 19.87 -12.89 8.74
N VAL A 69 19.22 -13.73 7.94
CA VAL A 69 17.93 -14.34 8.30
C VAL A 69 18.10 -15.62 9.12
N LEU A 70 19.02 -16.52 8.74
CA LEU A 70 19.21 -17.80 9.44
C LEU A 70 20.18 -17.69 10.63
N GLU A 71 21.39 -17.19 10.41
CA GLU A 71 22.42 -17.14 11.46
C GLU A 71 22.13 -16.05 12.50
N ARG A 72 21.85 -14.82 12.06
CA ARG A 72 21.66 -13.66 12.96
C ARG A 72 20.21 -13.39 13.35
N GLN A 73 19.23 -14.05 12.72
CA GLN A 73 17.79 -13.86 12.94
C GLN A 73 17.32 -12.39 12.96
N ARG A 74 17.99 -11.53 12.20
CA ARG A 74 17.78 -10.08 12.19
C ARG A 74 17.16 -9.62 10.86
N PRO A 75 16.49 -8.44 10.82
CA PRO A 75 15.98 -7.90 9.57
C PRO A 75 17.12 -7.61 8.59
N VAL A 76 16.84 -7.73 7.29
CA VAL A 76 17.82 -7.39 6.25
C VAL A 76 17.79 -5.89 6.05
N ARG A 77 18.93 -5.23 6.26
CA ARG A 77 19.12 -3.79 6.07
C ARG A 77 19.79 -3.49 4.74
N ALA A 78 19.66 -2.25 4.26
CA ALA A 78 20.45 -1.78 3.11
C ALA A 78 21.97 -1.90 3.38
N ASP A 79 22.40 -1.73 4.63
CA ASP A 79 23.78 -1.99 5.08
C ASP A 79 24.25 -3.42 4.76
N ASP A 80 23.38 -4.42 4.90
CA ASP A 80 23.74 -5.82 4.68
C ASP A 80 23.92 -6.10 3.19
N ILE A 81 23.07 -5.49 2.35
CA ILE A 81 23.23 -5.53 0.88
C ILE A 81 24.55 -4.87 0.48
N PHE A 82 24.83 -3.68 1.02
CA PHE A 82 26.06 -2.96 0.75
C PHE A 82 27.30 -3.78 1.14
N GLN A 83 27.28 -4.40 2.33
CA GLN A 83 28.34 -5.30 2.79
C GLN A 83 28.53 -6.51 1.87
N ALA A 84 27.45 -7.14 1.44
CA ALA A 84 27.53 -8.28 0.53
C ALA A 84 28.08 -7.88 -0.85
N CYS A 85 27.71 -6.69 -1.34
CA CYS A 85 28.19 -6.17 -2.62
C CYS A 85 29.66 -5.71 -2.57
N LEU A 86 30.13 -5.21 -1.42
CA LEU A 86 31.54 -4.84 -1.23
C LEU A 86 32.51 -6.03 -1.38
N LEU A 87 32.03 -7.25 -1.14
CA LEU A 87 32.81 -8.48 -1.27
C LEU A 87 32.94 -8.99 -2.71
N LEU A 88 32.20 -8.39 -3.66
CA LEU A 88 32.27 -8.78 -5.07
C LEU A 88 33.49 -8.15 -5.75
N ASP A 89 33.91 -8.72 -6.88
CA ASP A 89 34.96 -8.13 -7.71
C ASP A 89 34.45 -6.86 -8.39
N ARG A 90 34.81 -5.72 -7.80
CA ARG A 90 34.43 -4.38 -8.29
C ARG A 90 35.32 -3.91 -9.45
N SER A 91 36.28 -4.73 -9.91
CA SER A 91 37.06 -4.46 -11.12
C SER A 91 36.23 -4.65 -12.38
N ASP A 92 35.19 -5.48 -12.31
CA ASP A 92 34.24 -5.69 -13.39
C ASP A 92 33.23 -4.53 -13.47
N ALA A 93 33.14 -3.89 -14.63
CA ALA A 93 32.18 -2.83 -14.91
C ALA A 93 30.72 -3.31 -14.76
N GLN A 94 30.42 -4.58 -15.02
CA GLN A 94 29.08 -5.15 -14.86
C GLN A 94 28.63 -5.21 -13.41
N ILE A 95 29.58 -5.21 -12.47
CA ILE A 95 29.32 -5.19 -11.03
C ILE A 95 29.41 -3.76 -10.52
N TYR A 96 30.43 -3.00 -10.92
CA TYR A 96 30.64 -1.66 -10.42
C TYR A 96 29.53 -0.67 -10.81
N GLU A 97 29.10 -0.67 -12.08
CA GLU A 97 28.11 0.31 -12.56
C GLU A 97 26.74 0.18 -11.86
N PRO A 98 26.13 -1.02 -11.77
CA PRO A 98 24.85 -1.16 -11.07
C PRO A 98 25.00 -0.89 -9.56
N PHE A 99 26.14 -1.25 -8.97
CA PHE A 99 26.39 -1.03 -7.55
C PHE A 99 26.53 0.46 -7.23
N HIS A 100 27.29 1.21 -8.04
CA HIS A 100 27.43 2.66 -7.92
C HIS A 100 26.06 3.37 -7.98
N ALA A 101 25.26 3.06 -9.01
CA ALA A 101 23.94 3.64 -9.18
C ALA A 101 22.99 3.32 -8.01
N TRP A 102 23.08 2.10 -7.47
CA TRP A 102 22.31 1.70 -6.30
C TRP A 102 22.73 2.49 -5.05
N VAL A 103 24.03 2.65 -4.79
CA VAL A 103 24.54 3.44 -3.65
C VAL A 103 24.13 4.91 -3.74
N GLU A 104 24.21 5.51 -4.94
CA GLU A 104 23.72 6.87 -5.19
C GLU A 104 22.23 7.01 -4.85
N THR A 105 21.43 6.00 -5.21
CA THR A 105 19.99 5.96 -4.91
C THR A 105 19.73 5.84 -3.41
N GLN A 106 20.42 4.92 -2.71
CA GLN A 106 20.23 4.69 -1.27
C GLN A 106 20.66 5.89 -0.42
N LEU A 107 21.73 6.59 -0.82
CA LEU A 107 22.26 7.75 -0.09
C LEU A 107 21.68 9.08 -0.57
N ASN A 108 20.91 9.07 -1.67
CA ASN A 108 20.44 10.25 -2.37
C ASN A 108 21.57 11.26 -2.67
N VAL A 109 22.69 10.75 -3.20
CA VAL A 109 23.89 11.53 -3.55
C VAL A 109 24.19 11.35 -5.03
N SER A 110 24.85 12.34 -5.63
CA SER A 110 25.47 12.18 -6.94
C SER A 110 26.98 12.34 -6.79
N CYS A 111 27.73 11.30 -7.14
CA CYS A 111 29.17 11.23 -6.94
C CYS A 111 29.89 10.87 -8.24
N LYS A 112 31.08 11.44 -8.44
CA LYS A 112 31.94 11.01 -9.54
C LYS A 112 32.49 9.62 -9.23
N LYS A 113 32.45 8.72 -10.21
CA LYS A 113 32.93 7.33 -10.11
C LYS A 113 34.30 7.17 -9.40
N PRO A 114 35.36 7.97 -9.71
CA PRO A 114 36.67 7.79 -9.08
C PRO A 114 36.72 8.18 -7.60
N VAL A 115 35.79 9.02 -7.15
CA VAL A 115 35.66 9.41 -5.74
C VAL A 115 34.97 8.28 -4.99
N MET A 116 33.87 7.76 -5.52
CA MET A 116 33.15 6.63 -4.91
C MET A 116 34.03 5.37 -4.81
N GLN A 117 34.78 5.02 -5.87
CA GLN A 117 35.72 3.89 -5.86
C GLN A 117 36.72 4.00 -4.72
N ARG A 118 37.44 5.13 -4.64
CA ARG A 118 38.43 5.36 -3.56
C ARG A 118 37.82 5.22 -2.16
N LEU A 119 36.64 5.77 -1.94
CA LEU A 119 35.99 5.71 -0.63
C LEU A 119 35.52 4.30 -0.27
N MET A 120 34.98 3.55 -1.24
CA MET A 120 34.63 2.15 -1.02
C MET A 120 35.87 1.29 -0.76
N ASP A 121 36.99 1.54 -1.46
CA ASP A 121 38.25 0.83 -1.24
C ASP A 121 38.86 1.13 0.13
N GLU A 122 38.75 2.39 0.58
CA GLU A 122 39.14 2.79 1.93
C GLU A 122 38.31 2.05 2.99
N LEU A 123 37.00 1.88 2.77
CA LEU A 123 36.12 1.14 3.67
C LEU A 123 36.44 -0.37 3.68
N SER A 124 36.70 -0.98 2.52
CA SER A 124 37.13 -2.38 2.43
C SER A 124 38.45 -2.60 3.16
N SER A 125 39.43 -1.70 3.00
CA SER A 125 40.73 -1.78 3.66
C SER A 125 40.65 -1.57 5.18
N LYS A 126 39.76 -0.67 5.64
CA LYS A 126 39.49 -0.47 7.08
C LYS A 126 38.83 -1.68 7.71
N ARG A 127 37.96 -2.39 6.96
CA ARG A 127 37.32 -3.63 7.41
C ARG A 127 38.33 -4.74 7.63
N GLU A 128 39.22 -5.01 6.68
CA GLU A 128 40.26 -6.05 6.82
C GLU A 128 41.16 -5.81 8.04
N ARG A 129 41.36 -4.54 8.42
CA ARG A 129 42.06 -4.17 9.66
C ARG A 129 41.20 -4.28 10.93
N SER A 130 39.88 -4.18 10.80
CA SER A 130 38.94 -4.16 11.94
C SER A 130 38.34 -5.52 12.28
N ASP A 131 38.52 -6.56 11.45
CA ASP A 131 38.06 -7.93 11.74
C ASP A 131 38.69 -8.54 13.02
N ILE A 132 39.60 -7.81 13.69
CA ILE A 132 40.18 -8.18 14.99
C ILE A 132 39.37 -7.63 16.19
N LEU A 133 38.48 -6.64 16.02
CA LEU A 133 37.70 -6.04 17.13
C LEU A 133 36.31 -5.53 16.69
N ALA A 134 35.24 -6.04 17.34
CA ALA A 134 33.84 -5.55 17.39
C ALA A 134 32.98 -5.78 16.11
N ILE A 135 31.86 -6.53 16.07
CA ILE A 135 30.68 -6.64 16.94
C ILE A 135 30.26 -5.29 17.53
N ASP A 136 29.22 -4.68 16.95
CA ASP A 136 28.52 -3.47 17.43
C ASP A 136 29.12 -2.10 17.05
N ALA A 137 29.34 -1.85 15.76
CA ALA A 137 29.35 -0.46 15.28
C ALA A 137 27.89 0.05 15.20
N GLU A 138 27.49 0.90 16.16
CA GLU A 138 26.18 1.59 16.21
C GLU A 138 25.82 2.37 14.92
N ASN A 139 26.77 2.55 14.00
CA ASN A 139 26.56 3.17 12.70
C ASN A 139 27.05 2.23 11.58
N GLY A 140 26.11 1.73 10.76
CA GLY A 140 26.38 0.83 9.63
C GLY A 140 27.35 1.40 8.60
N LEU A 141 27.97 0.53 7.78
CA LEU A 141 28.98 0.94 6.79
C LEU A 141 28.44 1.95 5.77
N LEU A 142 27.16 1.90 5.44
CA LEU A 142 26.54 2.87 4.52
C LEU A 142 26.50 4.28 5.14
N ALA A 143 26.28 4.37 6.46
CA ALA A 143 26.34 5.63 7.20
C ALA A 143 27.78 6.18 7.26
N GLN A 144 28.78 5.30 7.42
CA GLN A 144 30.19 5.68 7.35
C GLN A 144 30.57 6.21 5.96
N LEU A 145 30.11 5.53 4.90
CA LEU A 145 30.31 6.01 3.52
C LEU A 145 29.66 7.38 3.31
N ARG A 146 28.45 7.60 3.82
CA ARG A 146 27.77 8.90 3.76
C ARG A 146 28.60 10.00 4.44
N ALA A 147 29.14 9.72 5.62
CA ALA A 147 29.99 10.68 6.34
C ALA A 147 31.27 11.00 5.54
N LEU A 148 31.92 10.01 4.95
CA LEU A 148 33.10 10.21 4.09
C LEU A 148 32.77 11.02 2.83
N LEU A 149 31.64 10.75 2.17
CA LEU A 149 31.18 11.50 1.00
C LEU A 149 30.91 12.97 1.34
N LEU A 150 30.25 13.24 2.47
CA LEU A 150 30.04 14.60 2.97
C LEU A 150 31.37 15.31 3.26
N SER A 151 32.33 14.61 3.88
CA SER A 151 33.67 15.16 4.15
C SER A 151 34.47 15.43 2.88
N ALA A 152 34.22 14.69 1.81
CA ALA A 152 34.81 14.88 0.49
C ALA A 152 34.11 15.97 -0.36
N GLY A 153 33.14 16.68 0.22
CA GLY A 153 32.42 17.77 -0.45
C GLY A 153 31.32 17.31 -1.40
N VAL A 154 30.88 16.06 -1.34
CA VAL A 154 29.75 15.55 -2.14
C VAL A 154 28.45 16.04 -1.49
N MET A 155 27.71 16.87 -2.21
CA MET A 155 26.41 17.34 -1.74
C MET A 155 25.35 16.23 -1.88
N VAL A 156 24.57 16.02 -0.82
CA VAL A 156 23.31 15.27 -0.90
C VAL A 156 22.43 15.99 -1.90
N ARG A 157 21.85 15.25 -2.84
CA ARG A 157 20.92 15.81 -3.80
C ARG A 157 19.76 16.35 -2.96
N ALA A 158 19.67 17.68 -2.86
CA ALA A 158 18.53 18.31 -2.23
C ALA A 158 17.28 17.68 -2.85
N GLU A 159 16.39 17.17 -2.01
CA GLU A 159 15.08 16.76 -2.48
C GLU A 159 14.58 17.91 -3.36
N SER A 160 14.28 17.61 -4.62
CA SER A 160 13.47 18.50 -5.42
C SER A 160 12.09 18.47 -4.81
N SER A 161 11.93 19.20 -3.71
CA SER A 161 10.68 19.77 -3.34
C SER A 161 10.28 20.67 -4.50
N THR A 162 9.41 20.19 -5.37
CA THR A 162 8.50 21.07 -6.09
C THR A 162 7.50 21.64 -5.08
N LEU A 163 8.00 22.46 -4.17
CA LEU A 163 7.27 23.55 -3.57
C LEU A 163 7.89 24.80 -4.17
N SER A 164 7.12 25.38 -5.07
CA SER A 164 7.28 26.74 -5.56
C SER A 164 7.81 27.63 -4.44
N ALA A 165 8.87 28.39 -4.76
CA ALA A 165 9.36 29.47 -3.94
C ALA A 165 8.18 30.39 -3.59
N ALA A 166 7.63 30.21 -2.39
CA ALA A 166 6.76 31.19 -1.80
C ALA A 166 7.64 32.38 -1.47
N GLU A 167 7.43 33.45 -2.23
CA GLU A 167 7.98 34.76 -1.98
C GLU A 167 7.76 35.13 -0.51
N VAL A 168 8.86 35.36 0.20
CA VAL A 168 8.84 35.75 1.62
C VAL A 168 8.29 37.16 1.70
N ILE A 169 6.98 37.28 1.88
CA ILE A 169 6.38 38.53 2.33
C ILE A 169 6.80 38.73 3.78
N ALA A 170 7.68 39.71 4.02
CA ALA A 170 8.02 40.15 5.36
C ALA A 170 6.78 40.82 5.99
N LEU A 171 6.07 40.10 6.86
CA LEU A 171 5.01 40.68 7.69
C LEU A 171 5.64 41.55 8.81
N PRO A 172 5.10 42.75 9.08
CA PRO A 172 5.61 43.61 10.13
C PRO A 172 5.35 42.98 11.50
N VAL A 173 6.42 42.65 12.22
CA VAL A 173 6.36 42.15 13.59
C VAL A 173 5.88 43.27 14.51
N THR A 174 4.56 43.35 14.70
CA THR A 174 3.96 44.22 15.72
C THR A 174 4.11 43.52 17.07
N LYS A 175 4.95 44.08 17.94
CA LYS A 175 5.13 43.63 19.33
C LYS A 175 3.85 43.90 20.11
N TRP A 176 2.96 42.92 20.19
CA TRP A 176 1.81 42.97 21.10
C TRP A 176 2.22 42.44 22.47
N LYS A 177 2.35 43.35 23.44
CA LYS A 177 2.35 43.01 24.87
C LYS A 177 0.90 42.97 25.35
N MET A 178 0.39 41.80 25.72
CA MET A 178 -0.87 41.67 26.47
C MET A 178 -0.84 40.42 27.39
N PRO A 179 -1.61 40.42 28.51
CA PRO A 179 -1.27 39.71 29.74
C PRO A 179 -1.79 38.25 29.81
N LEU A 180 -0.95 37.38 30.35
CA LEU A 180 -1.08 35.91 30.33
C LEU A 180 -2.01 35.29 31.39
N SER A 181 -2.77 36.05 32.20
CA SER A 181 -3.48 35.44 33.36
C SER A 181 -4.99 35.19 33.21
N ARG A 182 -5.62 35.51 32.07
CA ARG A 182 -7.09 35.31 31.88
C ARG A 182 -7.49 34.15 30.96
N TYR A 183 -6.57 33.59 30.18
CA TYR A 183 -6.89 32.61 29.13
C TYR A 183 -6.93 31.14 29.58
N SER A 184 -6.41 30.78 30.77
CA SER A 184 -6.46 29.38 31.24
C SER A 184 -7.82 28.98 31.80
N LYS A 185 -8.52 29.89 32.47
CA LYS A 185 -9.82 29.61 33.10
C LYS A 185 -10.92 29.37 32.07
N VAL A 186 -10.91 30.11 30.95
CA VAL A 186 -11.93 29.95 29.88
C VAL A 186 -11.81 28.58 29.20
N ARG A 187 -10.59 28.09 28.96
CA ARG A 187 -10.39 26.73 28.40
C ARG A 187 -10.88 25.65 29.35
N ALA A 188 -10.63 25.79 30.66
CA ALA A 188 -11.12 24.85 31.65
C ALA A 188 -12.67 24.78 31.69
N TYR A 189 -13.36 25.91 31.58
CA TYR A 189 -14.82 25.93 31.50
C TYR A 189 -15.35 25.27 30.21
N ILE A 190 -14.70 25.50 29.07
CA ILE A 190 -15.08 24.87 27.80
C ILE A 190 -14.93 23.35 27.88
N TYR A 191 -13.81 22.85 28.37
CA TYR A 191 -13.60 21.40 28.52
C TYR A 191 -14.55 20.78 29.56
N SER A 192 -14.81 21.48 30.67
CA SER A 192 -15.77 21.03 31.68
C SER A 192 -17.20 20.94 31.13
N ALA A 193 -17.61 21.89 30.29
CA ALA A 193 -18.92 21.87 29.64
C ALA A 193 -19.02 20.70 28.64
N LEU A 194 -17.95 20.45 27.89
CA LEU A 194 -17.88 19.37 26.89
C LEU A 194 -17.91 17.98 27.55
N CYS A 195 -17.24 17.81 28.68
CA CYS A 195 -17.31 16.58 29.49
C CYS A 195 -18.71 16.37 30.09
N MET A 196 -19.35 17.41 30.63
CA MET A 196 -20.72 17.31 31.16
C MET A 196 -21.71 16.93 30.06
N LEU A 197 -21.54 17.44 28.84
CA LEU A 197 -22.37 17.09 27.70
C LEU A 197 -22.18 15.62 27.28
N LEU A 198 -20.94 15.12 27.24
CA LEU A 198 -20.65 13.71 26.96
C LEU A 198 -21.22 12.75 28.01
N ILE A 199 -21.15 13.12 29.29
CA ILE A 199 -21.74 12.32 30.38
C ILE A 199 -23.28 12.33 30.26
N GLY A 200 -23.87 13.49 29.98
CA GLY A 200 -25.31 13.63 29.78
C GLY A 200 -25.84 12.81 28.61
N THR A 201 -25.17 12.83 27.45
CA THR A 201 -25.57 12.02 26.30
C THR A 201 -25.42 10.53 26.56
N SER A 202 -24.38 10.11 27.26
CA SER A 202 -24.16 8.70 27.64
C SER A 202 -25.24 8.20 28.62
N LEU A 203 -25.66 9.03 29.58
CA LEU A 203 -26.74 8.70 30.52
C LEU A 203 -28.11 8.65 29.82
N LEU A 204 -28.40 9.58 28.90
CA LEU A 204 -29.63 9.56 28.10
C LEU A 204 -29.69 8.31 27.20
N TYR A 205 -28.55 7.91 26.62
CA TYR A 205 -28.46 6.71 25.80
C TYR A 205 -28.64 5.42 26.63
N GLY A 206 -28.02 5.36 27.82
CA GLY A 206 -28.21 4.26 28.76
C GLY A 206 -29.66 4.12 29.24
N TRP A 207 -30.38 5.24 29.43
CA TRP A 207 -31.79 5.21 29.82
C TRP A 207 -32.73 4.81 28.66
N SER A 208 -32.35 5.12 27.42
CA SER A 208 -33.08 4.69 26.20
C SER A 208 -33.08 3.18 26.02
N LEU A 209 -31.96 2.51 26.34
CA LEU A 209 -31.81 1.05 26.26
C LEU A 209 -32.59 0.29 27.35
N GLY A 210 -33.03 0.99 28.41
CA GLY A 210 -33.76 0.40 29.54
C GLY A 210 -35.28 0.36 29.39
N LYS A 211 -35.85 0.83 28.26
CA LYS A 211 -37.30 0.71 28.03
C LYS A 211 -37.63 -0.73 27.61
N PRO A 212 -38.46 -1.48 28.36
CA PRO A 212 -38.92 -2.79 27.92
C PRO A 212 -39.73 -2.61 26.63
N SER A 213 -39.32 -3.32 25.58
CA SER A 213 -40.02 -3.32 24.30
C SER A 213 -41.44 -3.85 24.49
N GLU A 214 -42.45 -3.06 24.15
CA GLU A 214 -43.80 -3.58 23.98
C GLU A 214 -43.81 -4.54 22.78
N GLN A 215 -43.69 -5.84 23.06
CA GLN A 215 -44.00 -6.88 22.09
C GLN A 215 -45.49 -6.82 21.74
N LYS A 216 -45.83 -6.02 20.73
CA LYS A 216 -47.04 -6.26 19.94
C LYS A 216 -46.78 -7.47 19.06
N LEU A 217 -47.40 -8.59 19.42
CA LEU A 217 -47.51 -9.77 18.58
C LEU A 217 -48.14 -9.36 17.25
N GLN A 218 -47.37 -9.46 16.15
CA GLN A 218 -47.93 -9.32 14.82
C GLN A 218 -48.74 -10.58 14.47
N PRO A 219 -49.89 -10.44 13.79
CA PRO A 219 -50.66 -11.59 13.32
C PRO A 219 -49.84 -12.41 12.31
N PRO A 220 -50.11 -13.72 12.18
CA PRO A 220 -49.28 -14.63 11.38
C PRO A 220 -49.31 -14.18 9.91
N VAL A 221 -48.15 -13.75 9.42
CA VAL A 221 -47.93 -13.48 8.01
C VAL A 221 -48.03 -14.82 7.28
N VAL A 222 -49.04 -14.96 6.42
CA VAL A 222 -49.13 -16.04 5.45
C VAL A 222 -47.94 -15.89 4.51
N VAL A 223 -46.90 -16.69 4.72
CA VAL A 223 -45.73 -16.76 3.85
C VAL A 223 -46.18 -17.35 2.51
N LYS A 224 -46.20 -16.51 1.46
CA LYS A 224 -46.14 -17.02 0.09
C LYS A 224 -44.88 -17.87 -0.07
N PRO A 225 -44.92 -19.01 -0.78
CA PRO A 225 -43.74 -19.84 -0.94
C PRO A 225 -42.65 -19.01 -1.62
N VAL A 226 -41.52 -18.86 -0.92
CA VAL A 226 -40.28 -18.34 -1.48
C VAL A 226 -39.89 -19.28 -2.61
N GLN A 227 -39.87 -18.76 -3.84
CA GLN A 227 -39.25 -19.47 -4.97
C GLN A 227 -37.82 -19.81 -4.55
N LYS A 228 -37.46 -21.10 -4.63
CA LYS A 228 -36.08 -21.54 -4.46
C LYS A 228 -35.23 -20.84 -5.52
N LEU A 229 -34.48 -19.84 -5.11
CA LEU A 229 -33.37 -19.29 -5.89
C LEU A 229 -32.41 -20.45 -6.21
N ALA A 230 -32.02 -20.54 -7.48
CA ALA A 230 -31.11 -21.55 -7.97
C ALA A 230 -29.82 -21.56 -7.13
N VAL A 231 -29.30 -22.75 -6.87
CA VAL A 231 -28.01 -22.96 -6.21
C VAL A 231 -26.95 -22.11 -6.93
N PRO A 232 -26.21 -21.21 -6.25
CA PRO A 232 -25.19 -20.43 -6.93
C PRO A 232 -24.09 -21.36 -7.44
N GLU A 233 -23.71 -21.21 -8.71
CA GLU A 233 -22.38 -21.63 -9.17
C GLU A 233 -21.33 -20.99 -8.24
N ASP A 234 -20.26 -21.73 -7.90
CA ASP A 234 -19.17 -21.20 -7.07
C ASP A 234 -18.52 -19.98 -7.76
N GLY A 235 -18.76 -18.77 -7.24
CA GLY A 235 -18.23 -17.54 -7.83
C GLY A 235 -19.09 -16.29 -7.62
N LEU A 236 -18.95 -15.34 -8.55
CA LEU A 236 -19.78 -14.13 -8.59
C LEU A 236 -21.22 -14.49 -8.96
N PRO A 237 -22.22 -13.84 -8.33
CA PRO A 237 -23.61 -14.02 -8.73
C PRO A 237 -23.84 -13.43 -10.12
N ILE A 238 -24.88 -13.90 -10.82
CA ILE A 238 -25.10 -13.61 -12.24
C ILE A 238 -25.15 -12.11 -12.54
N GLU A 239 -25.74 -11.33 -11.65
CA GLU A 239 -25.85 -9.87 -11.76
C GLU A 239 -24.51 -9.11 -11.67
N LEU A 240 -23.44 -9.77 -11.19
CA LEU A 240 -22.10 -9.20 -11.13
C LEU A 240 -21.13 -9.85 -12.13
N ARG A 241 -21.59 -10.83 -12.92
CA ARG A 241 -20.80 -11.48 -13.96
C ARG A 241 -20.72 -10.62 -15.21
N TYR A 242 -19.77 -10.94 -16.09
CA TYR A 242 -19.61 -10.16 -17.31
C TYR A 242 -20.87 -10.29 -18.18
N ASP A 243 -21.39 -9.16 -18.63
CA ASP A 243 -22.46 -9.07 -19.62
C ASP A 243 -22.09 -8.01 -20.66
N GLU A 244 -22.76 -8.03 -21.81
CA GLU A 244 -22.64 -6.97 -22.81
C GLU A 244 -23.23 -5.67 -22.26
N PHE A 245 -22.55 -4.56 -22.54
CA PHE A 245 -22.91 -3.25 -22.02
C PHE A 245 -22.61 -2.17 -23.05
N ASP A 246 -23.31 -1.04 -22.95
CA ASP A 246 -23.03 0.11 -23.79
C ASP A 246 -21.71 0.78 -23.37
N ARG A 247 -20.66 0.52 -24.15
CA ARG A 247 -19.33 1.09 -23.92
C ARG A 247 -19.31 2.60 -24.05
N ALA A 248 -20.10 3.17 -24.96
CA ALA A 248 -20.13 4.62 -25.17
C ALA A 248 -20.77 5.32 -23.97
N ARG A 249 -21.89 4.79 -23.46
CA ARG A 249 -22.53 5.31 -22.24
C ARG A 249 -21.64 5.15 -21.01
N LEU A 250 -20.88 4.06 -20.88
CA LEU A 250 -19.95 3.92 -19.75
C LEU A 250 -18.81 4.95 -19.82
N VAL A 251 -18.30 5.24 -21.02
CA VAL A 251 -17.32 6.31 -21.21
C VAL A 251 -17.92 7.67 -20.86
N GLU A 252 -19.14 7.97 -21.33
CA GLU A 252 -19.85 9.21 -21.02
C GLU A 252 -20.07 9.39 -19.50
N PHE A 253 -20.48 8.31 -18.81
CA PHE A 253 -20.62 8.31 -17.35
C PHE A 253 -19.30 8.71 -16.68
N LEU A 254 -18.18 8.13 -17.08
CA LEU A 254 -16.85 8.43 -16.53
C LEU A 254 -16.42 9.88 -16.85
N GLU A 255 -16.71 10.36 -18.06
CA GLU A 255 -16.44 11.74 -18.47
C GLU A 255 -17.25 12.76 -17.68
N SER A 256 -18.53 12.48 -17.39
CA SER A 256 -19.37 13.32 -16.52
C SER A 256 -18.79 13.45 -15.10
N ASN A 257 -18.05 12.44 -14.64
CA ASN A 257 -17.31 12.44 -13.38
C ASN A 257 -15.88 13.02 -13.52
N SER A 258 -15.55 13.63 -14.65
CA SER A 258 -14.21 14.16 -14.99
C SER A 258 -13.09 13.11 -14.86
N SER A 259 -13.40 11.83 -15.05
CA SER A 259 -12.46 10.72 -14.82
C SER A 259 -11.42 10.59 -15.94
N ILE A 260 -10.15 10.38 -15.58
CA ILE A 260 -9.14 9.95 -16.57
C ILE A 260 -9.36 8.49 -17.02
N LEU A 261 -10.12 7.70 -16.27
CA LEU A 261 -10.36 6.28 -16.57
C LEU A 261 -11.25 6.07 -17.81
N ALA A 262 -11.91 7.12 -18.31
CA ALA A 262 -12.59 7.13 -19.61
C ALA A 262 -11.59 7.03 -20.79
N GLU A 263 -10.35 7.47 -20.60
CA GLU A 263 -9.34 7.51 -21.65
C GLU A 263 -8.56 6.18 -21.76
N LYS A 264 -7.98 5.96 -22.94
CA LYS A 264 -6.99 4.89 -23.14
C LYS A 264 -5.64 5.30 -22.52
N PRO A 265 -4.88 4.35 -21.92
CA PRO A 265 -5.12 2.91 -21.90
C PRO A 265 -6.00 2.42 -20.73
N TYR A 266 -6.49 3.32 -19.87
CA TYR A 266 -7.11 2.95 -18.60
C TYR A 266 -8.42 2.19 -18.78
N PHE A 267 -9.31 2.72 -19.60
CA PHE A 267 -10.61 2.11 -19.88
C PHE A 267 -10.43 0.67 -20.38
N ASP A 268 -9.66 0.50 -21.47
CA ASP A 268 -9.42 -0.79 -22.11
C ASP A 268 -8.78 -1.81 -21.15
N ALA A 269 -7.85 -1.38 -20.29
CA ALA A 269 -7.21 -2.25 -19.32
C ALA A 269 -8.19 -2.77 -18.25
N ILE A 270 -9.09 -1.91 -17.75
CA ILE A 270 -10.12 -2.29 -16.78
C ILE A 270 -11.13 -3.25 -17.43
N ILE A 271 -11.60 -2.95 -18.65
CA ILE A 271 -12.53 -3.84 -19.36
C ILE A 271 -11.88 -5.20 -19.63
N LYS A 272 -10.63 -5.22 -20.10
CA LYS A 272 -9.91 -6.47 -20.37
C LYS A 272 -9.77 -7.33 -19.12
N ALA A 273 -9.48 -6.72 -17.97
CA ALA A 273 -9.42 -7.43 -16.70
C ALA A 273 -10.81 -7.97 -16.30
N ALA A 274 -11.85 -7.15 -16.40
CA ALA A 274 -13.23 -7.56 -16.10
C ALA A 274 -13.65 -8.79 -16.93
N GLN A 275 -13.41 -8.75 -18.25
CA GLN A 275 -13.65 -9.86 -19.17
C GLN A 275 -12.88 -11.13 -18.77
N SER A 276 -11.60 -11.00 -18.43
CA SER A 276 -10.72 -12.15 -18.12
C SER A 276 -11.14 -12.92 -16.86
N PHE A 277 -11.91 -12.28 -15.97
CA PHE A 277 -12.38 -12.86 -14.70
C PHE A 277 -13.89 -13.01 -14.62
N ASP A 278 -14.60 -12.82 -15.74
CA ASP A 278 -16.06 -12.90 -15.81
C ASP A 278 -16.75 -11.98 -14.77
N ILE A 279 -16.33 -10.71 -14.75
CA ILE A 279 -16.85 -9.66 -13.87
C ILE A 279 -17.51 -8.58 -14.72
N HIS A 280 -18.68 -8.09 -14.30
CA HIS A 280 -19.32 -6.94 -14.93
C HIS A 280 -18.40 -5.70 -14.83
N PRO A 281 -18.03 -5.01 -15.93
CA PRO A 281 -17.07 -3.91 -15.85
C PRO A 281 -17.50 -2.76 -14.95
N ALA A 282 -18.81 -2.49 -14.84
CA ALA A 282 -19.35 -1.50 -13.91
C ALA A 282 -18.92 -1.78 -12.45
N LEU A 283 -18.72 -3.04 -12.05
CA LEU A 283 -18.25 -3.37 -10.71
C LEU A 283 -16.82 -2.88 -10.47
N LEU A 284 -15.91 -3.10 -11.43
CA LEU A 284 -14.54 -2.60 -11.29
C LEU A 284 -14.50 -1.07 -11.29
N PHE A 285 -15.26 -0.41 -12.16
CA PHE A 285 -15.36 1.05 -12.11
C PHE A 285 -16.00 1.55 -10.80
N ALA A 286 -17.00 0.86 -10.26
CA ALA A 286 -17.58 1.20 -8.96
C ALA A 286 -16.56 1.14 -7.83
N ILE A 287 -15.67 0.13 -7.85
CA ILE A 287 -14.55 0.06 -6.90
C ILE A 287 -13.61 1.26 -7.07
N THR A 288 -13.23 1.65 -8.31
CA THR A 288 -12.40 2.86 -8.51
C THR A 288 -13.11 4.15 -8.05
N GLY A 289 -14.44 4.19 -8.16
CA GLY A 289 -15.28 5.25 -7.63
C GLY A 289 -15.17 5.34 -6.11
N GLN A 290 -15.29 4.20 -5.43
CA GLN A 290 -15.18 4.13 -3.97
C GLN A 290 -13.77 4.45 -3.45
N GLU A 291 -12.74 3.95 -4.13
CA GLU A 291 -11.34 4.06 -3.69
C GLU A 291 -10.70 5.42 -3.99
N GLN A 292 -11.01 5.99 -5.16
CA GLN A 292 -10.31 7.16 -5.69
C GLN A 292 -11.25 8.18 -6.34
N GLY A 293 -12.57 8.08 -6.12
CA GLY A 293 -13.54 9.01 -6.69
C GLY A 293 -13.51 9.05 -8.22
N PHE A 294 -13.26 7.90 -8.86
CA PHE A 294 -13.04 7.76 -10.32
C PHE A 294 -11.78 8.46 -10.86
N VAL A 295 -10.87 8.94 -10.01
CA VAL A 295 -9.63 9.59 -10.44
C VAL A 295 -9.90 10.82 -11.33
N PRO A 296 -10.45 11.91 -10.76
CA PRO A 296 -10.81 13.08 -11.53
C PRO A 296 -9.55 13.78 -12.07
N LYS A 297 -9.59 14.25 -13.33
CA LYS A 297 -8.49 14.95 -14.02
C LYS A 297 -8.07 16.24 -13.31
N THR A 298 -8.94 16.80 -12.47
CA THR A 298 -8.65 17.97 -11.62
C THR A 298 -7.63 17.67 -10.52
N ASN A 299 -7.43 16.40 -10.15
CA ASN A 299 -6.41 16.00 -9.20
C ASN A 299 -5.02 16.09 -9.85
N LYS A 300 -4.06 16.77 -9.20
CA LYS A 300 -2.69 16.94 -9.73
C LYS A 300 -1.96 15.62 -10.00
N LEU A 301 -2.32 14.56 -9.28
CA LEU A 301 -1.68 13.24 -9.37
C LEU A 301 -2.53 12.22 -10.13
N HIS A 302 -3.58 12.66 -10.85
CA HIS A 302 -4.53 11.76 -11.53
C HIS A 302 -3.84 10.70 -12.40
N LYS A 303 -2.76 11.03 -13.13
CA LYS A 303 -2.01 10.05 -13.94
C LYS A 303 -1.32 8.96 -13.11
N GLN A 304 -0.81 9.31 -11.93
CA GLN A 304 -0.16 8.35 -11.03
C GLN A 304 -1.21 7.49 -10.32
N ILE A 305 -2.33 8.09 -9.90
CA ILE A 305 -3.43 7.37 -9.27
C ILE A 305 -4.06 6.39 -10.28
N ALA A 306 -4.20 6.80 -11.55
CA ALA A 306 -4.75 5.96 -12.61
C ALA A 306 -3.93 4.71 -12.92
N ASN A 307 -2.68 4.61 -12.46
CA ASN A 307 -1.90 3.37 -12.54
C ASN A 307 -2.34 2.32 -11.49
N ASN A 308 -2.96 2.74 -10.39
CA ASN A 308 -3.53 1.88 -9.36
C ASN A 308 -4.79 2.52 -8.75
N PRO A 309 -5.90 2.61 -9.51
CA PRO A 309 -7.11 3.31 -9.08
C PRO A 309 -7.93 2.50 -8.05
N PHE A 310 -7.53 1.26 -7.79
CA PHE A 310 -8.20 0.32 -6.88
C PHE A 310 -7.54 0.27 -5.49
N ASN A 311 -6.44 0.98 -5.27
CA ASN A 311 -5.59 0.85 -4.06
C ASN A 311 -5.17 -0.61 -3.76
N VAL A 312 -4.96 -1.44 -4.78
CA VAL A 312 -4.44 -2.80 -4.53
C VAL A 312 -3.04 -2.71 -3.93
N PHE A 313 -2.74 -3.61 -2.99
CA PHE A 313 -1.50 -3.57 -2.19
C PHE A 313 -1.31 -2.23 -1.45
N HIS A 314 -2.26 -1.93 -0.55
CA HIS A 314 -2.29 -0.77 0.35
C HIS A 314 -2.69 0.55 -0.31
N SER A 315 -1.90 1.05 -1.26
CA SER A 315 -2.22 2.32 -1.93
C SER A 315 -1.44 2.50 -3.22
N TRP A 316 -1.90 3.41 -4.09
CA TRP A 316 -1.13 3.84 -5.26
C TRP A 316 0.20 4.53 -4.91
N LYS A 317 0.39 5.02 -3.67
CA LYS A 317 1.63 5.64 -3.20
C LYS A 317 2.69 4.58 -2.88
N GLU A 318 2.29 3.49 -2.26
CA GLU A 318 3.17 2.38 -1.89
C GLU A 318 3.37 1.41 -3.07
N PHE A 319 2.33 1.23 -3.89
CA PHE A 319 2.32 0.38 -5.06
C PHE A 319 1.80 1.12 -6.30
N ASN A 320 2.68 1.96 -6.88
CA ASN A 320 2.43 2.55 -8.21
C ASN A 320 2.94 1.60 -9.30
N THR A 321 2.02 0.98 -10.04
CA THR A 321 2.35 0.05 -11.13
C THR A 321 1.87 0.59 -12.49
N ASN A 322 1.27 -0.23 -13.34
CA ASN A 322 0.49 0.15 -14.50
C ASN A 322 -0.96 -0.33 -14.34
N ILE A 323 -1.88 0.34 -15.02
CA ILE A 323 -3.32 0.05 -14.93
C ILE A 323 -3.68 -1.39 -15.30
N GLY A 324 -2.97 -2.03 -16.24
CA GLY A 324 -3.21 -3.43 -16.59
C GLY A 324 -2.98 -4.36 -15.40
N GLN A 325 -1.83 -4.20 -14.72
CA GLN A 325 -1.49 -5.02 -13.56
C GLN A 325 -2.43 -4.75 -12.37
N SER A 326 -2.72 -3.49 -12.04
CA SER A 326 -3.60 -3.17 -10.91
C SER A 326 -5.04 -3.64 -11.16
N SER A 327 -5.56 -3.52 -12.38
CA SER A 327 -6.88 -4.04 -12.78
C SER A 327 -6.94 -5.56 -12.67
N GLU A 328 -5.91 -6.27 -13.13
CA GLU A 328 -5.86 -7.73 -13.03
C GLU A 328 -5.85 -8.20 -11.58
N ILE A 329 -5.08 -7.54 -10.71
CA ILE A 329 -5.05 -7.84 -9.28
C ILE A 329 -6.42 -7.59 -8.65
N ALA A 330 -7.07 -6.47 -8.96
CA ALA A 330 -8.38 -6.13 -8.43
C ALA A 330 -9.44 -7.16 -8.86
N ALA A 331 -9.52 -7.46 -10.16
CA ALA A 331 -10.45 -8.45 -10.71
C ALA A 331 -10.24 -9.84 -10.11
N ARG A 332 -8.99 -10.32 -10.07
CA ARG A 332 -8.62 -11.60 -9.45
C ARG A 332 -9.00 -11.65 -7.97
N THR A 333 -8.85 -10.53 -7.26
CA THR A 333 -9.20 -10.43 -5.84
C THR A 333 -10.71 -10.53 -5.67
N VAL A 334 -11.50 -9.74 -6.41
CA VAL A 334 -12.98 -9.79 -6.39
C VAL A 334 -13.49 -11.20 -6.69
N PHE A 335 -12.99 -11.83 -7.76
CA PHE A 335 -13.36 -13.20 -8.13
C PHE A 335 -13.07 -14.19 -7.00
N ASN A 336 -11.86 -14.19 -6.44
CA ASN A 336 -11.49 -15.12 -5.38
C ASN A 336 -12.24 -14.87 -4.07
N LEU A 337 -12.52 -13.61 -3.74
CA LEU A 337 -13.30 -13.26 -2.56
C LEU A 337 -14.78 -13.59 -2.75
N SER A 338 -15.29 -13.69 -3.97
CA SER A 338 -16.69 -14.06 -4.20
C SER A 338 -16.99 -15.55 -3.94
N LYS A 339 -15.97 -16.41 -3.99
CA LYS A 339 -16.11 -17.86 -3.77
C LYS A 339 -16.66 -18.22 -2.40
N GLY A 340 -17.39 -19.33 -2.36
CA GLY A 340 -17.98 -19.88 -1.14
C GLY A 340 -18.99 -18.96 -0.45
N ARG A 341 -19.56 -17.99 -1.18
CA ARG A 341 -20.59 -17.07 -0.66
C ARG A 341 -21.87 -17.86 -0.32
N PRO A 342 -22.38 -17.76 0.93
CA PRO A 342 -23.71 -18.26 1.25
C PRO A 342 -24.80 -17.55 0.43
N ALA A 343 -25.84 -18.28 0.01
CA ALA A 343 -26.87 -17.73 -0.88
C ALA A 343 -27.65 -16.54 -0.29
N ASP A 344 -27.75 -16.49 1.05
CA ASP A 344 -28.44 -15.46 1.83
C ASP A 344 -27.56 -14.23 2.17
N VAL A 345 -26.28 -14.24 1.79
CA VAL A 345 -25.35 -13.14 2.06
C VAL A 345 -25.16 -12.29 0.80
N ASP A 346 -25.33 -10.97 0.94
CA ASP A 346 -25.11 -9.98 -0.12
C ASP A 346 -23.67 -10.06 -0.67
N PRO A 347 -23.47 -10.04 -2.00
CA PRO A 347 -22.17 -10.25 -2.63
C PRO A 347 -21.16 -9.14 -2.31
N PHE A 348 -21.58 -7.88 -2.23
CA PHE A 348 -20.69 -6.77 -1.90
C PHE A 348 -20.17 -6.90 -0.46
N THR A 349 -21.06 -7.21 0.47
CA THR A 349 -20.77 -7.45 1.88
C THR A 349 -19.85 -8.65 2.04
N TRP A 350 -20.12 -9.73 1.29
CA TRP A 350 -19.25 -10.89 1.26
C TRP A 350 -17.85 -10.48 0.83
N ILE A 351 -17.67 -9.82 -0.33
CA ILE A 351 -16.35 -9.36 -0.80
C ILE A 351 -15.65 -8.49 0.25
N ASN A 352 -16.38 -7.55 0.88
CA ASN A 352 -15.81 -6.59 1.83
C ASN A 352 -15.17 -7.25 3.05
N ARG A 353 -15.59 -8.46 3.45
CA ARG A 353 -15.01 -9.20 4.60
C ARG A 353 -13.48 -9.31 4.58
N LYS A 354 -12.87 -9.19 3.39
CA LYS A 354 -11.42 -9.31 3.15
C LYS A 354 -10.86 -8.26 2.17
N TYR A 355 -11.70 -7.43 1.55
CA TYR A 355 -11.24 -6.47 0.55
C TYR A 355 -10.74 -5.18 1.22
N ALA A 356 -11.53 -4.61 2.12
CA ALA A 356 -11.21 -3.38 2.83
C ALA A 356 -11.44 -3.53 4.34
N GLU A 357 -10.78 -2.67 5.12
CA GLU A 357 -10.98 -2.59 6.58
C GLU A 357 -12.25 -1.82 6.95
N ASP A 358 -12.73 -0.93 6.06
CA ASP A 358 -13.93 -0.13 6.28
C ASP A 358 -15.20 -0.99 6.14
N PRO A 359 -16.01 -1.15 7.20
CA PRO A 359 -17.25 -1.91 7.13
C PRO A 359 -18.27 -1.33 6.13
N ASN A 360 -18.20 -0.02 5.82
CA ASN A 360 -19.13 0.64 4.90
C ASN A 360 -18.66 0.63 3.44
N TRP A 361 -17.47 0.08 3.15
CA TRP A 361 -16.95 0.02 1.79
C TRP A 361 -17.91 -0.67 0.82
N SER A 362 -18.55 -1.78 1.24
CA SER A 362 -19.54 -2.49 0.44
C SER A 362 -20.75 -1.64 0.08
N ASP A 363 -21.18 -0.74 0.97
CA ASP A 363 -22.34 0.12 0.73
C ASP A 363 -22.01 1.20 -0.29
N GLY A 364 -20.80 1.73 -0.23
CA GLY A 364 -20.27 2.67 -1.23
C GLY A 364 -20.17 2.04 -2.61
N VAL A 365 -19.52 0.88 -2.73
CA VAL A 365 -19.42 0.16 -4.02
C VAL A 365 -20.79 -0.22 -4.56
N ARG A 366 -21.70 -0.75 -3.73
CA ARG A 366 -23.07 -1.10 -4.15
C ARG A 366 -23.82 0.12 -4.68
N THR A 367 -23.73 1.25 -3.98
CA THR A 367 -24.39 2.50 -4.39
C THR A 367 -23.84 3.00 -5.71
N ILE A 368 -22.52 2.99 -5.89
CA ILE A 368 -21.88 3.45 -7.13
C ILE A 368 -22.21 2.50 -8.29
N PHE A 369 -22.14 1.19 -8.06
CA PHE A 369 -22.51 0.19 -9.04
C PHE A 369 -23.95 0.39 -9.53
N GLY A 370 -24.91 0.54 -8.61
CA GLY A 370 -26.30 0.82 -8.96
C GLY A 370 -26.49 2.09 -9.78
N LYS A 371 -25.72 3.16 -9.49
CA LYS A 371 -25.72 4.39 -10.30
C LYS A 371 -25.20 4.16 -11.72
N ILE A 372 -24.13 3.39 -11.87
CA ILE A 372 -23.59 3.06 -13.20
C ILE A 372 -24.61 2.23 -13.98
N MET A 373 -25.16 1.17 -13.38
CA MET A 373 -26.15 0.32 -14.06
C MET A 373 -27.38 1.12 -14.48
N ALA A 374 -27.95 1.94 -13.59
CA ALA A 374 -29.07 2.81 -13.93
C ALA A 374 -28.78 3.74 -15.12
N TYR A 375 -27.56 4.30 -15.19
CA TYR A 375 -27.15 5.17 -16.29
C TYR A 375 -26.97 4.40 -17.62
N LEU A 376 -26.56 3.13 -17.55
CA LEU A 376 -26.42 2.26 -18.73
C LEU A 376 -27.77 1.76 -19.25
N ASP A 377 -28.75 1.58 -18.35
CA ASP A 377 -30.10 1.09 -18.68
C ASP A 377 -31.07 2.20 -19.13
N GLU A 378 -30.71 3.47 -18.92
CA GLU A 378 -31.45 4.60 -19.45
C GLU A 378 -31.47 4.55 -21.00
N PRO A 379 -32.62 4.79 -21.65
CA PRO A 379 -32.76 4.65 -23.11
C PRO A 379 -31.99 5.70 -23.93
#